data_AF-A0A957BSX2-F1
#
_entry.id   AF-A0A957BSX2-F1
#
_cell.length_a   1.000
_cell.length_b   1.000
_cell.length_c   1.000
_cell.angle_alpha   90.00
_cell.angle_beta   90.00
_cell.angle_gamma   90.00
#
_symmetry.space_group_name_H-M   'P 1'
#
loop_
_entity.id
_entity.type
_entity.pdbx_description
1 polymer ?
#
loop_
_entity_poly.entity_id
_entity_poly.type
_entity_poly.pdbx_seq_one_letter_code
_entity_poly.pdbx_strand_id
1 'polypeptide(L)' 'MTSLPNTANITRVVLNNGIVVLVYENFATQSVVMSGSLGAGSLYEQSDKSGLAAMTAHALMRGTQTRDFNAIA' A
#
# COMPACT_ATOMS: atom_id res chain seq x y z
N MET A 1 -26.40 -11.93 -0.39
CA MET A 1 -25.34 -12.71 -1.09
C MET A 1 -24.32 -11.72 -1.63
N THR A 2 -23.32 -11.34 -0.84
CA THR A 2 -22.30 -10.38 -1.27
C THR A 2 -21.36 -11.11 -2.22
N SER A 3 -21.35 -10.70 -3.50
CA SER A 3 -20.45 -11.26 -4.51
C SER A 3 -18.99 -11.01 -4.11
N LEU A 4 -18.11 -11.99 -4.31
CA LEU A 4 -16.67 -11.78 -4.12
C LEU A 4 -16.14 -10.69 -5.08
N PRO A 5 -15.11 -9.93 -4.69
CA PRO A 5 -14.48 -8.95 -5.58
C PRO A 5 -13.99 -9.60 -6.87
N ASN A 6 -14.32 -9.01 -8.01
CA ASN A 6 -13.97 -9.46 -9.35
C ASN A 6 -13.94 -8.27 -10.33
N THR A 7 -13.54 -8.52 -11.58
CA THR A 7 -13.37 -7.47 -12.59
C THR A 7 -14.65 -6.71 -12.96
N ALA A 8 -15.83 -7.25 -12.66
CA ALA A 8 -17.11 -6.58 -12.93
C ALA A 8 -17.55 -5.64 -11.78
N ASN A 9 -17.01 -5.80 -10.56
CA ASN A 9 -17.43 -5.01 -9.39
C ASN A 9 -16.27 -4.26 -8.69
N ILE A 10 -15.05 -4.35 -9.23
CA ILE A 10 -13.92 -3.54 -8.78
C ILE A 10 -13.76 -2.35 -9.72
N THR A 11 -13.81 -1.15 -9.16
CA THR A 11 -13.43 0.07 -9.88
C THR A 11 -11.91 0.15 -9.97
N ARG A 12 -11.38 0.24 -11.19
CA ARG A 12 -9.94 0.38 -11.46
C ARG A 12 -9.64 1.74 -12.06
N VAL A 13 -8.77 2.51 -11.40
CA VAL A 13 -8.30 3.81 -11.90
C VAL A 13 -6.78 3.77 -12.01
N VAL A 14 -6.25 4.27 -13.13
CA VAL A 14 -4.82 4.52 -13.30
C VAL A 14 -4.60 6.02 -13.19
N LEU A 15 -3.82 6.44 -12.19
CA LEU A 15 -3.47 7.84 -11.99
C LEU A 15 -2.46 8.30 -13.06
N ASN A 16 -2.33 9.62 -13.25
CA ASN A 16 -1.39 10.19 -14.24
C ASN A 16 0.08 9.78 -14.02
N ASN A 17 0.45 9.42 -12.79
CA ASN A 17 1.79 8.94 -12.44
C ASN A 17 1.95 7.41 -12.55
N GLY A 18 0.94 6.69 -13.07
CA GLY A 18 0.96 5.25 -13.29
C GLY A 18 0.51 4.38 -12.11
N ILE A 19 0.22 4.96 -10.94
CA ILE A 19 -0.31 4.19 -9.80
C ILE A 19 -1.69 3.63 -10.15
N VAL A 20 -1.90 2.34 -9.86
CA VAL A 20 -3.18 1.66 -10.05
C VAL A 20 -3.93 1.63 -8.73
N VAL A 21 -5.12 2.21 -8.70
CA VAL A 21 -6.05 2.18 -7.57
C VAL A 21 -7.17 1.19 -7.88
N LEU A 22 -7.41 0.26 -6.96
CA LEU A 22 -8.52 -0.70 -7.01
C LEU A 22 -9.46 -0.42 -5.85
N VAL A 23 -10.73 -0.19 -6.15
CA VAL A 23 -11.77 0.10 -5.14
C VAL A 23 -12.87 -0.94 -5.23
N TYR A 24 -13.20 -1.52 -4.08
CA TYR A 24 -14.33 -2.42 -3.90
C TYR A 24 -15.23 -1.88 -2.79
N GLU A 25 -16.46 -1.53 -3.12
CA GLU A 25 -17.41 -0.96 -2.17
C GLU A 25 -18.15 -2.08 -1.42
N ASN A 26 -18.03 -2.08 -0.10
CA ASN A 26 -18.74 -3.01 0.78
C ASN A 26 -19.55 -2.25 1.84
N PHE A 27 -20.81 -1.95 1.54
CA PHE A 27 -21.69 -1.21 2.45
C PHE A 27 -22.13 -2.02 3.69
N ALA A 28 -21.77 -3.31 3.77
CA ALA A 28 -21.99 -4.09 4.98
C ALA A 28 -21.01 -3.75 6.11
N THR A 29 -19.93 -3.01 5.81
CA THR A 29 -18.89 -2.63 6.77
C THR A 29 -18.85 -1.11 6.95
N GLN A 30 -18.87 -0.64 8.20
CA GLN A 30 -18.68 0.78 8.55
C GLN A 30 -17.18 1.13 8.71
N SER A 31 -16.35 0.68 7.78
CA SER A 31 -14.92 0.91 7.79
C SER A 31 -14.34 0.97 6.38
N VAL A 32 -13.20 1.63 6.25
CA VAL A 32 -12.42 1.66 5.02
C VAL A 32 -11.08 1.00 5.31
N VAL A 33 -10.69 0.03 4.48
CA VAL A 33 -9.38 -0.61 4.56
C VAL A 33 -8.59 -0.21 3.32
N MET A 34 -7.40 0.34 3.54
CA MET A 34 -6.46 0.68 2.49
C MET A 34 -5.22 -0.20 2.61
N SER A 35 -4.80 -0.78 1.49
CA SER A 35 -3.55 -1.53 1.38
C SER A 35 -2.83 -1.13 0.11
N GLY A 36 -1.50 -1.14 0.15
CA GLY A 36 -0.65 -0.83 -0.98
C GLY A 36 0.33 -1.96 -1.23
N SER A 37 0.62 -2.23 -2.49
CA SER A 37 1.68 -3.15 -2.89
C SER A 37 2.67 -2.41 -3.78
N LEU A 38 3.95 -2.67 -3.56
CA LEU A 38 5.07 -2.05 -4.27
C LEU A 38 5.91 -3.18 -4.87
N GLY A 39 6.35 -3.01 -6.11
CA GLY A 39 7.34 -3.87 -6.75
C GLY A 39 8.74 -3.65 -6.19
N ALA A 40 8.90 -3.85 -4.88
CA ALA A 40 10.14 -3.67 -4.13
C ALA A 40 10.27 -4.76 -3.06
N GLY A 41 11.49 -5.02 -2.61
CA GLY A 41 11.77 -6.06 -1.61
C GLY A 41 13.18 -6.61 -1.74
N SER A 42 13.53 -7.55 -0.85
CA SER A 42 14.86 -8.16 -0.80
C SER A 42 15.28 -8.86 -2.08
N LEU A 43 14.32 -9.34 -2.88
CA LEU A 43 14.58 -9.94 -4.19
C LEU A 43 15.31 -8.98 -5.16
N TYR A 44 15.15 -7.68 -4.97
CA TYR A 44 15.76 -6.64 -5.80
C TYR A 44 17.05 -6.06 -5.20
N GLU A 45 17.51 -6.60 -4.07
CA GLU A 45 18.71 -6.10 -3.39
C GLU A 45 19.99 -6.69 -4.01
N GLN A 46 21.02 -5.85 -4.11
CA GLN A 46 22.38 -6.30 -4.34
C GLN A 46 22.97 -6.83 -3.02
N SER A 47 23.95 -7.73 -3.09
CA SER A 47 24.52 -8.38 -1.92
C SER A 47 25.10 -7.40 -0.90
N ASP A 48 25.68 -6.29 -1.36
CA ASP A 48 26.24 -5.22 -0.53
C ASP A 48 25.17 -4.32 0.14
N LYS A 49 23.89 -4.48 -0.24
CA LYS A 49 22.74 -3.71 0.27
C LYS A 49 21.67 -4.59 0.90
N SER A 50 22.02 -5.82 1.27
CA SER A 50 21.10 -6.76 1.90
C SER A 50 20.42 -6.15 3.13
N GLY A 51 19.09 -6.22 3.18
CA GLY A 51 18.26 -5.71 4.27
C GLY A 51 17.81 -4.25 4.11
N LEU A 52 18.24 -3.54 3.07
CA LEU A 52 17.87 -2.14 2.83
C LEU A 52 16.35 -1.94 2.65
N ALA A 53 15.67 -2.83 1.93
CA ALA A 53 14.23 -2.78 1.70
C ALA A 53 13.46 -2.96 3.01
N ALA A 54 13.86 -3.93 3.84
CA ALA A 54 13.26 -4.16 5.15
C ALA A 54 13.52 -2.97 6.09
N MET A 55 14.75 -2.45 6.13
CA MET A 55 15.09 -1.26 6.90
C MET A 55 14.26 -0.05 6.46
N THR A 56 14.10 0.15 5.16
CA THR A 56 13.31 1.25 4.58
C THR A 56 11.83 1.12 4.96
N ALA A 57 11.26 -0.08 4.84
CA ALA A 57 9.87 -0.34 5.25
C ALA A 57 9.63 -0.01 6.73
N HIS A 58 10.56 -0.41 7.62
CA HIS A 58 10.47 -0.04 9.04
C HIS A 58 10.64 1.47 9.26
N ALA A 59 11.50 2.14 8.49
CA ALA A 59 11.73 3.58 8.60
C ALA A 59 10.49 4.40 8.22
N LEU A 60 9.64 3.92 7.30
CA LEU A 60 8.37 4.59 6.97
C LEU A 60 7.41 4.71 8.17
N MET A 61 7.56 3.84 9.17
CA MET A 61 6.79 3.89 10.41
C MET A 61 7.42 4.84 11.45
N ARG A 62 8.52 5.53 11.12
CA ARG A 62 9.27 6.37 12.06
C ARG A 62 9.04 7.87 11.90
N GLY A 63 8.27 8.30 10.91
CA GLY A 63 8.00 9.71 10.61
C GLY A 63 7.90 9.97 9.11
N THR A 64 7.29 11.10 8.75
CA THR A 64 7.23 11.64 7.39
C THR A 64 7.75 13.07 7.40
N GLN A 65 7.78 13.72 6.23
CA GLN A 65 8.15 15.13 6.14
C GLN A 65 7.24 16.06 6.94
N THR A 66 5.98 15.66 7.18
CA THR A 66 4.95 16.51 7.82
C THR A 66 4.44 15.98 9.15
N ARG A 67 4.83 14.75 9.55
CA ARG A 67 4.42 14.11 10.81
C ARG A 67 5.65 13.47 11.46
N ASP A 68 5.95 13.84 12.69
CA ASP A 68 7.05 13.23 13.45
C ASP A 68 6.71 11.79 13.89
N PHE A 69 7.62 11.18 14.66
CA PHE A 69 7.47 9.81 15.16
C PHE A 69 6.20 9.61 16.01
N ASN A 70 5.82 10.59 16.83
CA ASN A 70 4.66 10.47 17.71
C ASN A 70 3.36 10.74 16.94
N ALA A 71 3.43 11.58 15.91
CA ALA A 71 2.27 12.03 15.17
C ALA A 71 1.92 11.14 13.96
N ILE A 72 2.77 10.20 13.52
CA ILE A 72 2.53 9.40 12.31
C ILE A 72 1.50 8.27 12.50
N ALA A 73 1.34 7.77 13.73
CA ALA A 73 0.37 6.72 14.08
C ALA A 73 -1.07 7.26 14.20
#